data_AF-A0A6A6P0A7-F1
#
_entry.id   AF-A0A6A6P0A7-F1
#
_cell.length_a   1.000
_cell.length_b   1.000
_cell.length_c   1.000
_cell.angle_alpha   90.00
_cell.angle_beta   90.00
_cell.angle_gamma   90.00
#
_symmetry.space_group_name_H-M   'P 1'
#
loop_
_entity.id
_entity.type
_entity.pdbx_description
1 polymer ?
#
loop_
_entity_poly.entity_id
_entity_poly.type
_entity_poly.pdbx_seq_one_letter_code
_entity_poly.pdbx_strand_id
1 'polypeptide(L)'
;MTFISGTPLYNVWFGQHLNGASPDKTRAIEGIASAMILLDKFPFRTGGSLLFGSDGNPTKVGPMRRVDHKAMLDRWFLHNDPDDDPIYVECAATSDPKAYYTFMLDMHPEQNPIPKGLAMLLRQLISWIPEPSGMDPFVLAHPDFDIQNFIVSEEGELQGIIDWDGVSAVPRTLAMYGYKESMEHGVEPEGVWEDSPGCLAYDRGVYNKIMARLRVERGRSSDINLCRMSLITDNLAIAAEDPQCRNEILRKLVHEIWTAVGQGKEPDFTEVADMFVESNLDITVMETLSKGFCDLLSKAN
;
A
#
# COMPACT_ATOMS: atom_id res chain seq x y z
N MET A 1 -19.60 21.57 -2.25
CA MET A 1 -18.46 21.33 -3.17
C MET A 1 -18.78 22.00 -4.50
N THR A 2 -17.79 22.56 -5.18
CA THR A 2 -17.94 23.03 -6.57
C THR A 2 -17.75 21.87 -7.53
N PHE A 3 -18.47 21.86 -8.64
CA PHE A 3 -18.27 20.87 -9.70
C PHE A 3 -16.85 20.97 -10.28
N ILE A 4 -16.20 19.82 -10.49
CA ILE A 4 -14.88 19.72 -11.13
C ILE A 4 -15.11 19.19 -12.55
N SER A 5 -14.75 19.99 -13.55
CA SER A 5 -14.83 19.58 -14.94
C SER A 5 -13.66 18.66 -15.30
N GLY A 6 -13.92 17.58 -16.02
CA GLY A 6 -12.91 16.63 -16.48
C GLY A 6 -13.44 15.20 -16.52
N THR A 7 -12.52 14.27 -16.72
CA THR A 7 -12.81 12.83 -16.83
C THR A 7 -11.91 12.06 -15.86
N PRO A 8 -12.38 10.97 -15.22
CA PRO A 8 -11.50 10.08 -14.45
C PRO A 8 -10.30 9.63 -15.28
N LEU A 9 -9.11 9.64 -14.67
CA LEU A 9 -7.86 9.31 -15.33
C LEU A 9 -7.89 7.89 -15.91
N TYR A 10 -8.52 6.94 -15.23
CA TYR A 10 -8.77 5.59 -15.74
C TYR A 10 -9.32 5.59 -17.18
N ASN A 11 -10.36 6.39 -17.45
CA ASN A 11 -11.00 6.45 -18.77
C ASN A 11 -10.09 7.08 -19.83
N VAL A 12 -9.20 7.98 -19.42
CA VAL A 12 -8.22 8.61 -20.32
C VAL A 12 -7.07 7.63 -20.60
N TRP A 13 -6.57 6.97 -19.56
CA TRP A 13 -5.45 6.03 -19.59
C TRP A 13 -5.74 4.79 -20.44
N PHE A 14 -6.94 4.23 -20.29
CA PHE A 14 -7.38 3.03 -21.01
C PHE A 14 -8.38 3.33 -22.13
N GLY A 15 -8.74 4.60 -22.34
CA GLY A 15 -9.66 5.04 -23.40
C GLY A 15 -9.17 4.70 -24.82
N GLN A 16 -7.87 4.43 -25.00
CA GLN A 16 -7.32 3.93 -26.27
C GLN A 16 -7.91 2.57 -26.69
N HIS A 17 -8.30 1.72 -25.73
CA HIS A 17 -9.01 0.46 -26.02
C HIS A 17 -10.42 0.73 -26.57
N LEU A 18 -10.94 1.93 -26.38
CA LEU A 18 -12.25 2.37 -26.85
C LEU A 18 -12.16 3.20 -28.13
N ASN A 19 -11.15 4.09 -28.27
CA ASN A 19 -11.11 5.13 -29.31
C ASN A 19 -9.77 5.33 -30.06
N GLY A 20 -8.72 4.53 -29.79
CA GLY A 20 -7.52 4.43 -30.63
C GLY A 20 -6.41 5.48 -30.46
N ALA A 21 -6.53 6.46 -29.56
CA ALA A 21 -5.45 7.39 -29.21
C ALA A 21 -5.00 7.20 -27.76
N SER A 22 -3.69 7.09 -27.54
CA SER A 22 -3.07 7.03 -26.20
C SER A 22 -2.68 8.44 -25.76
N PRO A 23 -3.30 9.00 -24.71
CA PRO A 23 -2.91 10.30 -24.18
C PRO A 23 -1.54 10.23 -23.49
N ASP A 24 -0.86 11.37 -23.38
CA ASP A 24 0.40 11.48 -22.64
C ASP A 24 0.15 11.34 -21.13
N LYS A 25 0.33 10.11 -20.63
CA LYS A 25 0.21 9.74 -19.22
C LYS A 25 1.13 10.56 -18.31
N THR A 26 2.25 11.07 -18.85
CA THR A 26 3.28 11.78 -18.08
C THR A 26 2.74 13.05 -17.42
N ARG A 27 1.86 13.79 -18.10
CA ARG A 27 1.25 15.02 -17.56
C ARG A 27 0.41 14.74 -16.31
N ALA A 28 -0.38 13.67 -16.36
CA ALA A 28 -1.20 13.26 -15.22
C ALA A 28 -0.31 12.80 -14.06
N ILE A 29 0.72 11.99 -14.33
CA ILE A 29 1.69 11.54 -13.32
C ILE A 29 2.38 12.74 -12.66
N GLU A 30 2.79 13.76 -13.44
CA GLU A 30 3.42 14.96 -12.90
C GLU A 30 2.46 15.79 -12.03
N GLY A 31 1.22 15.95 -12.46
CA GLY A 31 0.18 16.61 -11.67
C GLY A 31 -0.11 15.90 -10.35
N ILE A 32 -0.26 14.58 -10.40
CA ILE A 32 -0.50 13.74 -9.21
C ILE A 32 0.70 13.82 -8.27
N ALA A 33 1.92 13.62 -8.74
CA ALA A 33 3.12 13.72 -7.90
C ALA A 33 3.23 15.11 -7.24
N SER A 34 2.94 16.17 -7.99
CA SER A 34 2.94 17.55 -7.50
C SER A 34 1.89 17.81 -6.43
N ALA A 35 0.70 17.22 -6.55
CA ALA A 35 -0.34 17.29 -5.54
C ALA A 35 0.02 16.46 -4.30
N MET A 36 0.52 15.24 -4.49
CA MET A 36 0.80 14.30 -3.41
C MET A 36 1.95 14.74 -2.53
N ILE A 37 2.96 15.40 -3.09
CA ILE A 37 4.02 15.99 -2.26
C ILE A 37 3.52 17.16 -1.37
N LEU A 38 2.32 17.71 -1.61
CA LEU A 38 1.72 18.68 -0.70
C LEU A 38 1.18 18.01 0.57
N LEU A 39 0.79 16.73 0.52
CA LEU A 39 0.33 16.00 1.71
C LEU A 39 1.44 15.82 2.75
N ASP A 40 2.69 15.81 2.30
CA ASP A 40 3.89 15.79 3.15
C ASP A 40 4.08 17.09 3.97
N LYS A 41 3.16 18.06 3.85
CA LYS A 41 3.07 19.23 4.73
C LYS A 41 2.24 18.97 5.99
N PHE A 42 1.56 17.83 6.08
CA PHE A 42 0.71 17.45 7.20
C PHE A 42 1.31 16.23 7.94
N PRO A 43 2.39 16.44 8.72
CA PRO A 43 2.97 15.41 9.58
C PRO A 43 2.14 15.20 10.85
N PHE A 44 2.10 13.97 11.35
CA PHE A 44 1.43 13.63 12.61
C PHE A 44 2.27 12.67 13.45
N ARG A 45 2.22 12.86 14.77
CA ARG A 45 2.87 11.97 15.75
C ARG A 45 2.12 10.65 15.95
N THR A 46 0.86 10.61 15.58
CA THR A 46 -0.01 9.44 15.73
C THR A 46 -0.76 9.20 14.44
N GLY A 47 -0.96 7.92 14.09
CA GLY A 47 -1.84 7.49 13.03
C GLY A 47 -3.29 7.39 13.52
N GLY A 48 -4.24 7.60 12.60
CA GLY A 48 -5.67 7.62 12.90
C GLY A 48 -6.43 8.68 12.09
N SER A 49 -7.74 8.81 12.35
CA SER A 49 -8.58 9.75 11.62
C SER A 49 -8.34 11.19 12.07
N LEU A 50 -8.39 12.15 11.15
CA LEU A 50 -8.31 13.56 11.49
C LEU A 50 -9.66 14.06 12.04
N LEU A 51 -9.63 14.66 13.23
CA LEU A 51 -10.80 15.28 13.83
C LEU A 51 -10.75 16.78 13.60
N PHE A 52 -11.75 17.30 12.89
CA PHE A 52 -11.82 18.70 12.50
C PHE A 52 -12.63 19.53 13.50
N GLY A 53 -12.14 20.73 13.78
CA GLY A 53 -12.84 21.73 14.57
C GLY A 53 -13.99 22.35 13.79
N SER A 54 -14.77 23.21 14.45
CA SER A 54 -15.84 23.98 13.81
C SER A 54 -15.34 24.95 12.73
N ASP A 55 -14.05 25.27 12.76
CA ASP A 55 -13.36 26.11 11.78
C ASP A 55 -12.83 25.33 10.56
N GLY A 56 -13.03 24.01 10.54
CA GLY A 56 -12.53 23.13 9.47
C GLY A 56 -11.05 22.79 9.56
N ASN A 57 -10.35 23.20 10.63
CA ASN A 57 -8.95 22.84 10.82
C ASN A 57 -8.80 21.51 11.59
N PRO A 58 -7.78 20.69 11.30
CA PRO A 58 -7.47 19.51 12.10
C PRO A 58 -7.13 19.90 13.55
N THR A 59 -7.83 19.34 14.52
CA THR A 59 -7.63 19.63 15.96
C THR A 59 -6.84 18.54 16.67
N LYS A 60 -7.10 17.28 16.32
CA LYS A 60 -6.41 16.11 16.88
C LYS A 60 -6.55 14.92 15.94
N VAL A 61 -5.72 13.91 16.16
CA VAL A 61 -5.88 12.58 15.55
C VAL A 61 -6.68 11.71 16.52
N GLY A 62 -7.75 11.10 16.02
CA GLY A 62 -8.64 10.22 16.77
C GLY A 62 -8.59 8.78 16.26
N PRO A 63 -9.45 7.90 16.82
CA PRO A 63 -9.65 6.56 16.29
C PRO A 63 -10.05 6.61 14.81
N MET A 64 -9.67 5.58 14.06
CA MET A 64 -10.07 5.39 12.67
C MET A 64 -10.92 4.14 12.53
N ARG A 65 -11.74 4.09 11.48
CA ARG A 65 -12.45 2.88 11.08
C ARG A 65 -11.66 2.16 10.02
N ARG A 66 -11.65 0.84 10.10
CA ARG A 66 -11.12 -0.05 9.07
C ARG A 66 -12.13 -1.13 8.76
N VAL A 67 -12.11 -1.61 7.52
CA VAL A 67 -12.91 -2.76 7.11
C VAL A 67 -12.33 -4.01 7.77
N ASP A 68 -13.17 -4.76 8.45
CA ASP A 68 -12.82 -6.03 9.08
C ASP A 68 -13.09 -7.17 8.08
N HIS A 69 -12.11 -7.41 7.19
CA HIS A 69 -12.20 -8.47 6.18
C HIS A 69 -12.39 -9.85 6.81
N LYS A 70 -11.80 -10.12 7.98
CA LYS A 70 -11.97 -11.40 8.66
C LYS A 70 -13.40 -11.58 9.14
N ALA A 71 -14.00 -10.55 9.75
CA ALA A 71 -15.40 -10.60 10.15
C ALA A 71 -16.34 -10.75 8.94
N MET A 72 -16.04 -10.11 7.81
CA MET A 72 -16.79 -10.29 6.56
C MET A 72 -16.71 -11.74 6.06
N LEU A 73 -15.52 -12.36 6.06
CA LEU A 73 -15.34 -13.77 5.70
C LEU A 73 -16.09 -14.69 6.66
N ASP A 74 -16.04 -14.42 7.96
CA ASP A 74 -16.78 -15.22 8.95
C ASP A 74 -18.29 -15.10 8.77
N ARG A 75 -18.80 -13.90 8.42
CA ARG A 75 -20.21 -13.68 8.08
C ARG A 75 -20.64 -14.61 6.95
N TRP A 76 -19.88 -14.65 5.86
CA TRP A 76 -20.19 -15.49 4.71
C TRP A 76 -20.01 -16.99 4.98
N PHE A 77 -18.85 -17.40 5.51
CA PHE A 77 -18.46 -18.82 5.56
C PHE A 77 -18.83 -19.53 6.86
N LEU A 78 -18.96 -18.81 7.99
CA LEU A 78 -19.33 -19.40 9.28
C LEU A 78 -20.79 -19.16 9.60
N HIS A 79 -21.30 -17.96 9.31
CA HIS A 79 -22.66 -17.56 9.65
C HIS A 79 -23.66 -17.76 8.49
N ASN A 80 -23.18 -18.04 7.27
CA ASN A 80 -24.00 -18.22 6.06
C ASN A 80 -24.95 -17.04 5.82
N ASP A 81 -24.52 -15.84 6.18
CA ASP A 81 -25.26 -14.60 5.95
C ASP A 81 -24.76 -13.99 4.64
N PRO A 82 -25.63 -13.84 3.62
CA PRO A 82 -25.25 -13.35 2.29
C PRO A 82 -25.15 -11.82 2.22
N ASP A 83 -25.30 -11.10 3.33
CA ASP A 83 -25.08 -9.66 3.35
C ASP A 83 -23.66 -9.31 2.90
N ASP A 84 -23.53 -8.23 2.14
CA ASP A 84 -22.27 -7.72 1.58
C ASP A 84 -21.86 -6.38 2.21
N ASP A 85 -22.66 -5.84 3.13
CA ASP A 85 -22.34 -4.58 3.81
C ASP A 85 -20.99 -4.69 4.54
N PRO A 86 -20.08 -3.70 4.39
CA PRO A 86 -18.78 -3.76 5.04
C PRO A 86 -18.92 -3.72 6.57
N ILE A 87 -18.27 -4.68 7.24
CA ILE A 87 -18.16 -4.67 8.70
C ILE A 87 -16.96 -3.80 9.06
N TYR A 88 -17.18 -2.78 9.89
CA TYR A 88 -16.12 -1.90 10.34
C TYR A 88 -15.72 -2.19 11.77
N VAL A 89 -14.43 -2.03 12.05
CA VAL A 89 -13.89 -1.99 13.39
C VAL A 89 -13.16 -0.68 13.66
N GLU A 90 -13.21 -0.22 14.90
CA GLU A 90 -12.51 0.98 15.34
C GLU A 90 -11.10 0.62 15.82
N CYS A 91 -10.09 1.24 15.21
CA CYS A 91 -8.71 1.21 15.65
C CYS A 91 -8.39 2.51 16.39
N ALA A 92 -7.90 2.40 17.63
CA ALA A 92 -7.44 3.56 18.39
C ALA A 92 -6.27 4.26 17.68
N ALA A 93 -6.11 5.56 17.94
CA ALA A 93 -4.96 6.30 17.46
C ALA A 93 -3.68 5.70 18.07
N THR A 94 -2.62 5.55 17.26
CA THR A 94 -1.36 4.92 17.69
C THR A 94 -0.17 5.80 17.35
N SER A 95 0.80 5.90 18.26
CA SER A 95 2.12 6.51 17.97
C SER A 95 3.13 5.52 17.41
N ASP A 96 2.81 4.23 17.41
CA ASP A 96 3.67 3.16 16.88
C ASP A 96 3.20 2.80 15.46
N PRO A 97 4.00 3.08 14.42
CA PRO A 97 3.69 2.69 13.05
C PRO A 97 3.54 1.20 12.86
N LYS A 98 4.27 0.37 13.62
CA LYS A 98 4.19 -1.09 13.49
C LYS A 98 2.85 -1.61 14.01
N ALA A 99 2.36 -1.05 15.12
CA ALA A 99 1.02 -1.34 15.62
C ALA A 99 -0.08 -0.97 14.60
N TYR A 100 0.13 0.04 13.74
CA TYR A 100 -0.81 0.35 12.64
C TYR A 100 -0.96 -0.83 11.67
N TYR A 101 0.14 -1.52 11.34
CA TYR A 101 0.10 -2.69 10.45
C TYR A 101 -0.45 -3.94 11.15
N THR A 102 -0.03 -4.19 12.40
CA THR A 102 -0.35 -5.47 13.06
C THR A 102 -1.74 -5.52 13.69
N PHE A 103 -2.46 -4.40 13.74
CA PHE A 103 -3.76 -4.29 14.40
C PHE A 103 -4.74 -5.44 14.06
N MET A 104 -4.95 -5.74 12.77
CA MET A 104 -5.87 -6.82 12.37
C MET A 104 -5.35 -8.21 12.73
N LEU A 105 -4.03 -8.40 12.70
CA LEU A 105 -3.39 -9.65 13.15
C LEU A 105 -3.54 -9.85 14.66
N ASP A 106 -3.59 -8.77 15.44
CA ASP A 106 -3.78 -8.80 16.91
C ASP A 106 -5.24 -9.07 17.26
N MET A 107 -6.16 -8.49 16.49
CA MET A 107 -7.60 -8.67 16.66
C MET A 107 -8.07 -10.08 16.32
N HIS A 108 -7.51 -10.65 15.25
CA HIS A 108 -7.90 -11.95 14.71
C HIS A 108 -6.74 -12.95 14.74
N PRO A 109 -6.34 -13.42 15.93
CA PRO A 109 -5.22 -14.34 16.05
C PRO A 109 -5.52 -15.69 15.38
N GLU A 110 -4.62 -16.11 14.50
CA GLU A 110 -4.70 -17.37 13.78
C GLU A 110 -4.50 -18.58 14.70
N GLN A 111 -5.39 -19.57 14.56
CA GLN A 111 -5.37 -20.79 15.38
C GLN A 111 -4.71 -21.97 14.67
N ASN A 112 -4.83 -22.03 13.34
CA ASN A 112 -4.26 -23.11 12.53
C ASN A 112 -2.74 -22.91 12.36
N PRO A 113 -1.91 -23.98 12.40
CA PRO A 113 -0.45 -23.85 12.37
C PRO A 113 0.07 -23.02 11.19
N ILE A 114 -0.30 -23.35 9.96
CA ILE A 114 0.21 -22.65 8.77
C ILE A 114 -0.20 -21.17 8.74
N PRO A 115 -1.50 -20.79 8.82
CA PRO A 115 -1.88 -19.37 8.90
C PRO A 115 -1.22 -18.62 10.05
N LYS A 116 -1.02 -19.27 11.21
CA LYS A 116 -0.31 -18.70 12.35
C LYS A 116 1.16 -18.44 12.04
N GLY A 117 1.85 -19.39 11.43
CA GLY A 117 3.23 -19.22 10.96
C GLY A 117 3.36 -18.08 9.96
N LEU A 118 2.42 -17.96 9.02
CA LEU A 118 2.38 -16.85 8.06
C LEU A 118 2.14 -15.50 8.73
N ALA A 119 1.23 -15.43 9.72
CA ALA A 119 1.02 -14.21 10.50
C ALA A 119 2.27 -13.82 11.31
N MET A 120 3.02 -14.79 11.82
CA MET A 120 4.29 -14.57 12.53
C MET A 120 5.39 -14.07 11.57
N LEU A 121 5.53 -14.67 10.39
CA LEU A 121 6.44 -14.19 9.34
C LEU A 121 6.10 -12.75 8.94
N LEU A 122 4.81 -12.46 8.71
CA LEU A 122 4.35 -11.10 8.37
C LEU A 122 4.71 -10.08 9.45
N ARG A 123 4.47 -10.40 10.73
CA ARG A 123 4.89 -9.56 11.86
C ARG A 123 6.39 -9.32 11.87
N GLN A 124 7.18 -10.36 11.58
CA GLN A 124 8.62 -10.26 11.54
C GLN A 124 9.08 -9.30 10.42
N LEU A 125 8.50 -9.40 9.23
CA LEU A 125 8.77 -8.49 8.11
C LEU A 125 8.36 -7.05 8.45
N ILE A 126 7.18 -6.84 9.02
CA ILE A 126 6.72 -5.52 9.51
C ILE A 126 7.70 -4.95 10.55
N SER A 127 8.24 -5.79 11.43
CA SER A 127 9.20 -5.34 12.45
C SER A 127 10.51 -4.81 11.86
N TRP A 128 10.85 -5.20 10.64
CA TRP A 128 12.05 -4.75 9.92
C TRP A 128 11.82 -3.51 9.05
N ILE A 129 10.58 -3.01 8.93
CA ILE A 129 10.32 -1.75 8.22
C ILE A 129 11.10 -0.62 8.93
N PRO A 130 11.93 0.14 8.19
CA PRO A 130 12.68 1.25 8.76
C PRO A 130 11.76 2.45 8.96
N GLU A 131 11.84 3.06 10.15
CA GLU A 131 11.14 4.30 10.44
C GLU A 131 11.98 5.51 10.01
N PRO A 132 11.40 6.50 9.32
CA PRO A 132 12.13 7.69 8.89
C PRO A 132 12.60 8.50 10.11
N SER A 133 13.92 8.64 10.27
CA SER A 133 14.50 9.37 11.39
C SER A 133 14.34 10.89 11.24
N GLY A 134 14.11 11.58 12.36
CA GLY A 134 14.00 13.05 12.37
C GLY A 134 12.71 13.62 11.78
N MET A 135 11.72 12.77 11.47
CA MET A 135 10.40 13.16 10.97
C MET A 135 9.32 12.55 11.86
N ASP A 136 8.17 13.21 11.99
CA ASP A 136 7.00 12.59 12.62
C ASP A 136 6.59 11.36 11.78
N PRO A 137 6.26 10.20 12.37
CA PRO A 137 6.17 8.95 11.64
C PRO A 137 4.94 8.80 10.74
N PHE A 138 3.91 9.62 10.94
CA PHE A 138 2.67 9.57 10.16
C PHE A 138 2.51 10.80 9.25
N VAL A 139 1.80 10.60 8.14
CA VAL A 139 1.47 11.63 7.16
C VAL A 139 0.03 11.44 6.69
N LEU A 140 -0.61 12.53 6.25
CA LEU A 140 -1.88 12.42 5.55
C LEU A 140 -1.67 11.67 4.23
N ALA A 141 -2.47 10.65 3.96
CA ALA A 141 -2.47 9.95 2.67
C ALA A 141 -3.88 9.89 2.09
N HIS A 142 -3.95 9.80 0.76
CA HIS A 142 -5.22 9.50 0.10
C HIS A 142 -5.67 8.09 0.52
N PRO A 143 -6.92 7.90 0.96
CA PRO A 143 -7.39 6.60 1.46
C PRO A 143 -7.47 5.54 0.35
N ASP A 144 -7.72 5.96 -0.89
CA ASP A 144 -7.78 5.09 -2.06
C ASP A 144 -6.99 5.69 -3.22
N PHE A 145 -5.69 5.40 -3.28
CA PHE A 145 -4.77 5.97 -4.28
C PHE A 145 -4.90 5.26 -5.64
N ASP A 146 -6.11 5.21 -6.18
CA ASP A 146 -6.41 4.59 -7.48
C ASP A 146 -6.55 5.64 -8.59
N ILE A 147 -6.25 5.26 -9.83
CA ILE A 147 -6.39 6.14 -11.00
C ILE A 147 -7.84 6.59 -11.25
N GLN A 148 -8.83 5.90 -10.72
CA GLN A 148 -10.23 6.32 -10.79
C GLN A 148 -10.51 7.60 -9.98
N ASN A 149 -9.70 7.87 -8.94
CA ASN A 149 -9.90 8.99 -8.02
C ASN A 149 -9.20 10.28 -8.46
N PHE A 150 -8.55 10.28 -9.62
CA PHE A 150 -7.93 11.46 -10.23
C PHE A 150 -8.74 11.94 -11.43
N ILE A 151 -9.23 13.18 -11.39
CA ILE A 151 -9.95 13.82 -12.49
C ILE A 151 -8.96 14.64 -13.32
N VAL A 152 -8.93 14.43 -14.63
CA VAL A 152 -8.01 15.11 -15.56
C VAL A 152 -8.75 15.81 -16.71
N SER A 153 -8.07 16.74 -17.37
CA SER A 153 -8.51 17.33 -18.65
C SER A 153 -8.29 16.34 -19.80
N GLU A 154 -8.76 16.69 -21.01
CA GLU A 154 -8.52 15.90 -22.23
C GLU A 154 -7.02 15.76 -22.54
N GLU A 155 -6.21 16.75 -22.17
CA GLU A 155 -4.76 16.78 -22.32
C GLU A 155 -4.01 16.09 -21.17
N GLY A 156 -4.72 15.48 -20.23
CA GLY A 156 -4.14 14.75 -19.10
C GLY A 156 -3.70 15.63 -17.92
N GLU A 157 -4.13 16.88 -17.84
CA GLU A 157 -3.79 17.77 -16.72
C GLU A 157 -4.70 17.52 -15.51
N LEU A 158 -4.13 17.31 -14.31
CA LEU A 158 -4.89 17.05 -13.08
C LEU A 158 -5.80 18.25 -12.73
N GLN A 159 -7.11 18.01 -12.67
CA GLN A 159 -8.15 18.97 -12.33
C GLN A 159 -8.65 18.80 -10.89
N GLY A 160 -8.62 17.58 -10.36
CA GLY A 160 -9.15 17.29 -9.03
C GLY A 160 -8.81 15.89 -8.52
N ILE A 161 -8.91 15.73 -7.21
CA ILE A 161 -8.74 14.47 -6.49
C ILE A 161 -10.01 14.27 -5.67
N ILE A 162 -10.67 13.14 -5.85
CA ILE A 162 -11.96 12.82 -5.21
C ILE A 162 -11.83 11.58 -4.31
N ASP A 163 -12.92 11.24 -3.64
CA ASP A 163 -13.00 10.05 -2.77
C ASP A 163 -12.04 10.08 -1.57
N TRP A 164 -12.12 11.18 -0.82
CA TRP A 164 -11.38 11.38 0.42
C TRP A 164 -12.06 10.75 1.65
N ASP A 165 -13.12 9.96 1.45
CA ASP A 165 -13.81 9.31 2.55
C ASP A 165 -12.89 8.30 3.24
N GLY A 166 -12.82 8.36 4.57
CA GLY A 166 -11.88 7.53 5.33
C GLY A 166 -10.43 8.05 5.39
N VAL A 167 -10.16 9.27 4.88
CA VAL A 167 -8.83 9.90 4.99
C VAL A 167 -8.28 9.86 6.43
N SER A 168 -7.01 9.47 6.56
CA SER A 168 -6.36 9.30 7.85
C SER A 168 -4.87 9.62 7.80
N ALA A 169 -4.29 9.85 8.98
CA ALA A 169 -2.85 9.86 9.17
C ALA A 169 -2.35 8.41 9.20
N VAL A 170 -1.52 8.04 8.25
CA VAL A 170 -0.98 6.68 8.08
C VAL A 170 0.55 6.69 8.17
N PRO A 171 1.21 5.56 8.48
CA PRO A 171 2.67 5.46 8.41
C PRO A 171 3.19 6.02 7.10
N ARG A 172 4.25 6.84 7.14
CA ARG A 172 4.87 7.40 5.92
C ARG A 172 5.31 6.35 4.91
N THR A 173 5.54 5.16 5.43
CA THR A 173 5.92 4.01 4.64
C THR A 173 4.76 3.49 3.78
N LEU A 174 3.49 3.86 3.96
CA LEU A 174 2.32 3.39 3.17
C LEU A 174 1.90 4.29 1.99
N ALA A 175 2.64 5.35 1.69
CA ALA A 175 2.06 6.49 0.98
C ALA A 175 2.07 6.41 -0.57
N MET A 176 1.74 5.27 -1.21
CA MET A 176 1.55 5.24 -2.67
C MET A 176 1.06 3.93 -3.32
N TYR A 177 0.13 4.10 -4.28
CA TYR A 177 -0.34 3.21 -5.36
C TYR A 177 -0.15 1.69 -5.17
N GLY A 178 -1.25 1.03 -4.79
CA GLY A 178 -1.37 -0.43 -4.78
C GLY A 178 -1.46 -1.02 -6.19
N TYR A 179 -1.02 -2.26 -6.32
CA TYR A 179 -0.98 -3.03 -7.57
C TYR A 179 -1.81 -4.29 -7.42
N LYS A 180 -2.63 -4.62 -8.42
CA LYS A 180 -3.14 -5.98 -8.66
C LYS A 180 -2.59 -6.48 -10.00
N GLU A 181 -2.45 -7.79 -10.14
CA GLU A 181 -1.49 -8.41 -11.06
C GLU A 181 -1.88 -8.39 -12.56
N SER A 182 -0.87 -8.57 -13.41
CA SER A 182 -0.80 -8.41 -14.87
C SER A 182 -2.07 -8.68 -15.69
N MET A 183 -2.45 -7.70 -16.51
CA MET A 183 -3.23 -7.91 -17.73
C MET A 183 -2.33 -7.71 -18.95
N GLU A 184 -2.05 -8.79 -19.67
CA GLU A 184 -1.38 -8.71 -20.96
C GLU A 184 -2.24 -9.45 -21.98
N HIS A 185 -2.61 -8.74 -23.06
CA HIS A 185 -3.22 -9.20 -24.32
C HIS A 185 -4.75 -9.18 -24.45
N GLY A 186 -5.26 -8.08 -25.03
CA GLY A 186 -6.27 -8.08 -26.10
C GLY A 186 -7.67 -8.61 -25.81
N VAL A 187 -7.95 -9.07 -24.60
CA VAL A 187 -9.25 -9.55 -24.15
C VAL A 187 -9.78 -8.55 -23.13
N GLU A 188 -11.03 -8.11 -23.32
CA GLU A 188 -11.73 -7.28 -22.34
C GLU A 188 -11.82 -8.05 -21.01
N PRO A 189 -11.26 -7.50 -19.92
CA PRO A 189 -11.24 -8.21 -18.64
C PRO A 189 -12.63 -8.27 -18.01
N GLU A 190 -12.89 -9.30 -17.22
CA GLU A 190 -13.97 -9.27 -16.22
C GLU A 190 -13.54 -8.31 -15.10
N GLY A 191 -13.68 -7.00 -15.33
CA GLY A 191 -13.30 -5.96 -14.37
C GLY A 191 -12.72 -4.71 -15.03
N VAL A 192 -11.66 -4.17 -14.43
CA VAL A 192 -10.97 -2.97 -14.89
C VAL A 192 -9.76 -3.32 -15.74
N TRP A 193 -9.43 -2.48 -16.71
CA TRP A 193 -8.18 -2.56 -17.46
C TRP A 193 -7.01 -2.17 -16.57
N GLU A 194 -5.90 -2.90 -16.67
CA GLU A 194 -4.67 -2.62 -15.93
C GLU A 194 -3.46 -2.68 -16.87
N ASP A 195 -2.43 -1.88 -16.57
CA ASP A 195 -1.17 -1.90 -17.31
C ASP A 195 -0.33 -3.13 -16.90
N SER A 196 0.50 -3.64 -17.83
CA SER A 196 1.39 -4.77 -17.53
C SER A 196 2.41 -4.42 -16.44
N PRO A 197 3.02 -5.42 -15.76
CA PRO A 197 4.03 -5.17 -14.73
C PRO A 197 5.17 -4.27 -15.21
N GLY A 198 5.59 -4.42 -16.47
CA GLY A 198 6.63 -3.61 -17.08
C GLY A 198 6.22 -2.15 -17.29
N CYS A 199 4.99 -1.92 -17.76
CA CYS A 199 4.43 -0.58 -17.92
C CYS A 199 4.32 0.14 -16.57
N LEU A 200 3.78 -0.53 -15.55
CA LEU A 200 3.68 0.04 -14.21
C LEU A 200 5.05 0.30 -13.58
N ALA A 201 6.04 -0.56 -13.81
CA ALA A 201 7.41 -0.31 -13.36
C ALA A 201 7.99 0.95 -14.01
N TYR A 202 7.71 1.19 -15.30
CA TYR A 202 8.09 2.41 -16.00
C TYR A 202 7.40 3.64 -15.40
N ASP A 203 6.08 3.62 -15.23
CA ASP A 203 5.31 4.75 -14.71
C ASP A 203 5.69 5.10 -13.27
N ARG A 204 5.91 4.09 -12.42
CA ARG A 204 6.49 4.29 -11.08
C ARG A 204 7.88 4.91 -11.15
N GLY A 205 8.70 4.50 -12.13
CA GLY A 205 10.00 5.11 -12.38
C GLY A 205 9.90 6.59 -12.74
N VAL A 206 8.93 6.97 -13.57
CA VAL A 206 8.63 8.37 -13.92
C VAL A 206 8.18 9.15 -12.69
N TYR A 207 7.19 8.63 -11.95
CA TYR A 207 6.68 9.23 -10.72
C TYR A 207 7.80 9.43 -9.69
N ASN A 208 8.66 8.44 -9.49
CA ASN A 208 9.78 8.49 -8.55
C ASN A 208 10.78 9.60 -8.91
N LYS A 209 11.11 9.76 -10.20
CA LYS A 209 11.99 10.83 -10.67
C LYS A 209 11.39 12.20 -10.39
N ILE A 210 10.09 12.37 -10.63
CA ILE A 210 9.37 13.63 -10.38
C ILE A 210 9.34 13.93 -8.88
N MET A 211 8.98 12.96 -8.04
CA MET A 211 8.99 13.13 -6.58
C MET A 211 10.37 13.45 -6.03
N ALA A 212 11.42 12.79 -6.51
CA ALA A 212 12.79 13.07 -6.11
C ALA A 212 13.18 14.52 -6.44
N ARG A 213 12.89 14.97 -7.67
CA ARG A 213 13.10 16.38 -8.09
C ARG A 213 12.35 17.35 -7.17
N LEU A 214 11.05 17.14 -6.96
CA LEU A 214 10.21 18.02 -6.15
C LEU A 214 10.64 18.05 -4.67
N ARG A 215 11.18 16.95 -4.12
CA ARG A 215 11.75 16.92 -2.76
C ARG A 215 13.00 17.79 -2.67
N VAL A 216 13.92 17.67 -3.63
CA VAL A 216 15.15 18.47 -3.70
C VAL A 216 14.82 19.96 -3.82
N GLU A 217 13.90 20.34 -4.71
CA GLU A 217 13.45 21.73 -4.88
C GLU A 217 12.86 22.32 -3.59
N ARG A 218 12.31 21.47 -2.71
CA ARG A 218 11.75 21.85 -1.41
C ARG A 218 12.73 21.74 -0.26
N GLY A 219 14.01 21.49 -0.54
CA GLY A 219 15.06 21.36 0.49
C GLY A 219 14.96 20.10 1.34
N ARG A 220 14.26 19.07 0.88
CA ARG A 220 14.18 17.76 1.54
C ARG A 220 15.16 16.79 0.89
N SER A 221 16.16 16.38 1.65
CA SER A 221 17.12 15.32 1.29
C SER A 221 16.80 14.08 2.13
N SER A 222 16.01 13.17 1.60
CA SER A 222 15.83 11.84 2.21
C SER A 222 16.48 10.81 1.30
N ASP A 223 17.47 10.10 1.81
CA ASP A 223 18.09 8.94 1.14
C ASP A 223 17.09 7.77 1.01
N ILE A 224 15.99 7.79 1.78
CA ILE A 224 14.96 6.75 1.74
C ILE A 224 14.04 6.94 0.53
N ASN A 225 14.02 5.94 -0.35
CA ASN A 225 13.08 5.84 -1.46
C ASN A 225 11.68 5.44 -0.95
N LEU A 226 10.96 6.38 -0.34
CA LEU A 226 9.62 6.16 0.23
C LEU A 226 8.63 5.55 -0.78
N CYS A 227 8.74 5.89 -2.07
CA CYS A 227 7.85 5.36 -3.10
C CYS A 227 8.12 3.88 -3.43
N ARG A 228 9.40 3.45 -3.36
CA ARG A 228 9.73 2.02 -3.47
C ARG A 228 9.29 1.27 -2.23
N MET A 229 9.56 1.84 -1.06
CA MET A 229 9.15 1.25 0.20
C MET A 229 7.63 1.08 0.27
N SER A 230 6.86 2.10 -0.15
CA SER A 230 5.39 2.05 -0.15
C SER A 230 4.81 0.90 -0.93
N LEU A 231 5.40 0.54 -2.07
CA LEU A 231 4.94 -0.63 -2.81
C LEU A 231 5.00 -1.92 -1.96
N ILE A 232 6.08 -2.11 -1.20
CA ILE A 232 6.28 -3.34 -0.42
C ILE A 232 5.44 -3.31 0.84
N THR A 233 5.44 -2.19 1.55
CA THR A 233 4.70 -2.04 2.80
C THR A 233 3.19 -1.98 2.59
N ASP A 234 2.70 -1.46 1.47
CA ASP A 234 1.28 -1.53 1.09
C ASP A 234 0.83 -2.98 0.91
N ASN A 235 1.63 -3.80 0.22
CA ASN A 235 1.40 -5.24 0.16
C ASN A 235 1.40 -5.90 1.55
N LEU A 236 2.30 -5.50 2.46
CA LEU A 236 2.28 -6.01 3.84
C LEU A 236 1.04 -5.56 4.62
N ALA A 237 0.54 -4.34 4.40
CA ALA A 237 -0.70 -3.87 5.01
C ALA A 237 -1.90 -4.67 4.48
N ILE A 238 -2.01 -4.86 3.16
CA ILE A 238 -3.03 -5.72 2.55
C ILE A 238 -2.97 -7.13 3.14
N ALA A 239 -1.79 -7.74 3.24
CA ALA A 239 -1.63 -9.08 3.83
C ALA A 239 -2.00 -9.14 5.33
N ALA A 240 -1.85 -8.03 6.05
CA ALA A 240 -2.22 -7.93 7.45
C ALA A 240 -3.73 -7.76 7.65
N GLU A 241 -4.38 -6.99 6.77
CA GLU A 241 -5.80 -6.67 6.83
C GLU A 241 -6.68 -7.75 6.21
N ASP A 242 -6.25 -8.36 5.10
CA ASP A 242 -7.01 -9.36 4.35
C ASP A 242 -6.32 -10.75 4.42
N PRO A 243 -6.89 -11.70 5.18
CA PRO A 243 -6.41 -13.07 5.24
C PRO A 243 -6.35 -13.79 3.88
N GLN A 244 -7.20 -13.43 2.91
CA GLN A 244 -7.22 -14.06 1.58
C GLN A 244 -5.99 -13.69 0.76
N CYS A 245 -5.50 -12.45 0.90
CA CYS A 245 -4.33 -11.95 0.17
C CYS A 245 -3.00 -12.40 0.81
N ARG A 246 -3.01 -12.76 2.10
CA ARG A 246 -1.79 -12.96 2.90
C ARG A 246 -0.82 -14.00 2.33
N ASN A 247 -1.32 -15.17 1.93
CA ASN A 247 -0.48 -16.28 1.46
C ASN A 247 0.30 -15.90 0.20
N GLU A 248 -0.41 -15.45 -0.83
CA GLU A 248 0.20 -15.12 -2.13
C GLU A 248 1.18 -13.96 -2.03
N ILE A 249 0.83 -12.91 -1.26
CA ILE A 249 1.74 -11.78 -1.03
C ILE A 249 3.03 -12.24 -0.34
N LEU A 250 2.92 -12.99 0.76
CA LEU A 250 4.09 -13.45 1.51
C LEU A 250 4.94 -14.44 0.70
N ARG A 251 4.31 -15.35 -0.05
CA ARG A 251 5.00 -16.28 -0.94
C ARG A 251 5.81 -15.53 -1.98
N LYS A 252 5.19 -14.58 -2.67
CA LYS A 252 5.86 -13.74 -3.67
C LYS A 252 7.00 -12.94 -3.06
N LEU A 253 6.80 -12.36 -1.87
CA LEU A 253 7.83 -11.59 -1.20
C LEU A 253 9.03 -12.46 -0.78
N VAL A 254 8.80 -13.66 -0.24
CA VAL A 254 9.88 -14.62 0.09
C VAL A 254 10.64 -15.02 -1.17
N HIS A 255 9.95 -15.29 -2.27
CA HIS A 255 10.58 -15.60 -3.56
C HIS A 255 11.45 -14.46 -4.09
N GLU A 256 10.96 -13.21 -4.02
CA GLU A 256 11.72 -12.02 -4.43
C GLU A 256 12.95 -11.78 -3.53
N ILE A 257 12.83 -12.03 -2.22
CA ILE A 257 13.96 -11.98 -1.28
C ILE A 257 15.00 -13.02 -1.69
N TRP A 258 14.57 -14.27 -1.93
CA TRP A 258 15.49 -15.35 -2.25
C TRP A 258 16.17 -15.15 -3.61
N THR A 259 15.43 -14.65 -4.61
CA THR A 259 15.99 -14.29 -5.91
C THR A 259 17.02 -13.16 -5.80
N ALA A 260 16.83 -12.23 -4.87
CA ALA A 260 17.73 -11.10 -4.68
C ALA A 260 19.02 -11.46 -3.93
N VAL A 261 18.94 -12.25 -2.86
CA VAL A 261 20.08 -12.46 -1.94
C VAL A 261 20.27 -13.91 -1.46
N GLY A 262 19.38 -14.82 -1.84
CA GLY A 262 19.39 -16.21 -1.41
C GLY A 262 20.65 -16.95 -1.82
N GLN A 263 21.12 -17.83 -0.95
CA GLN A 263 22.21 -18.76 -1.26
C GLN A 263 21.64 -20.18 -1.31
N GLY A 264 21.79 -20.85 -2.45
CA GLY A 264 21.29 -22.22 -2.63
C GLY A 264 19.80 -22.28 -3.01
N LYS A 265 19.16 -23.40 -2.68
CA LYS A 265 17.75 -23.66 -3.01
C LYS A 265 16.83 -22.83 -2.10
N GLU A 266 15.82 -22.19 -2.67
CA GLU A 266 14.75 -21.55 -1.91
C GLU A 266 14.07 -22.56 -0.98
N PRO A 267 13.87 -22.24 0.32
CA PRO A 267 13.18 -23.12 1.25
C PRO A 267 11.72 -23.27 0.81
N ASP A 268 11.10 -24.40 1.16
CA ASP A 268 9.67 -24.53 0.92
C ASP A 268 8.91 -23.50 1.77
N PHE A 269 7.97 -22.80 1.16
CA PHE A 269 7.25 -21.71 1.82
C PHE A 269 6.43 -22.18 3.05
N THR A 270 5.93 -23.42 3.02
CA THR A 270 5.22 -24.01 4.18
C THR A 270 6.19 -24.40 5.29
N GLU A 271 7.39 -24.89 4.95
CA GLU A 271 8.46 -25.11 5.94
C GLU A 271 8.87 -23.81 6.62
N VAL A 272 8.92 -22.69 5.88
CA VAL A 272 9.17 -21.36 6.49
C VAL A 272 8.09 -21.02 7.52
N ALA A 273 6.82 -21.23 7.19
CA ALA A 273 5.72 -20.99 8.13
C ALA A 273 5.84 -21.88 9.39
N ASP A 274 6.16 -23.16 9.22
CA ASP A 274 6.34 -24.11 10.34
C ASP A 274 7.50 -23.70 11.25
N MET A 275 8.63 -23.26 10.69
CA MET A 275 9.78 -22.77 11.47
C MET A 275 9.41 -21.62 12.42
N PHE A 276 8.53 -20.71 11.98
CA PHE A 276 8.02 -19.63 12.84
C PHE A 276 7.15 -20.17 13.97
N VAL A 277 6.26 -21.14 13.71
CA VAL A 277 5.39 -21.74 14.73
C VAL A 277 6.19 -22.48 15.80
N GLU A 278 7.17 -23.27 15.37
CA GLU A 278 8.00 -24.10 16.26
C GLU A 278 9.09 -23.30 16.99
N SER A 279 9.27 -22.02 16.65
CA SER A 279 10.39 -21.20 17.11
C SER A 279 11.76 -21.83 16.80
N ASN A 280 11.83 -22.61 15.72
CA ASN A 280 13.02 -23.32 15.25
C ASN A 280 13.56 -22.66 13.97
N LEU A 281 13.76 -21.34 14.05
CA LEU A 281 14.19 -20.54 12.91
C LEU A 281 15.67 -20.80 12.61
N ASP A 282 15.96 -21.36 11.43
CA ASP A 282 17.33 -21.44 10.92
C ASP A 282 17.92 -20.03 10.80
N ILE A 283 19.06 -19.81 11.45
CA ILE A 283 19.77 -18.52 11.49
C ILE A 283 20.06 -18.02 10.07
N THR A 284 20.45 -18.92 9.16
CA THR A 284 20.77 -18.57 7.77
C THR A 284 19.53 -18.12 7.01
N VAL A 285 18.39 -18.78 7.24
CA VAL A 285 17.10 -18.37 6.64
C VAL A 285 16.69 -17.01 7.17
N MET A 286 16.78 -16.78 8.48
CA MET A 286 16.44 -15.49 9.09
C MET A 286 17.34 -14.34 8.62
N GLU A 287 18.65 -14.57 8.51
CA GLU A 287 19.59 -13.58 7.97
C GLU A 287 19.29 -13.27 6.50
N THR A 288 18.96 -14.30 5.71
CA THR A 288 18.58 -14.13 4.30
C THR A 288 17.29 -13.34 4.16
N LEU A 289 16.26 -13.68 4.94
CA LEU A 289 14.99 -12.96 4.97
C LEU A 289 15.19 -11.50 5.39
N SER A 290 15.92 -11.25 6.47
CA SER A 290 16.14 -9.89 6.99
C SER A 290 16.92 -9.04 6.00
N LYS A 291 18.07 -9.53 5.52
CA LYS A 291 18.90 -8.81 4.56
C LYS A 291 18.17 -8.57 3.25
N GLY A 292 17.54 -9.61 2.69
CA GLY A 292 16.83 -9.51 1.43
C GLY A 292 15.64 -8.57 1.51
N PHE A 293 14.90 -8.59 2.62
CA PHE A 293 13.81 -7.66 2.83
C PHE A 293 14.30 -6.20 2.87
N CYS A 294 15.34 -5.91 3.66
CA CYS A 294 15.95 -4.58 3.70
C CYS A 294 16.51 -4.13 2.34
N ASP A 295 17.10 -5.04 1.57
CA ASP A 295 17.58 -4.76 0.21
C ASP A 295 16.40 -4.45 -0.72
N LEU A 296 15.29 -5.19 -0.65
CA LEU A 296 14.09 -4.91 -1.46
C LEU A 296 13.48 -3.53 -1.17
N LEU A 297 13.49 -3.09 0.09
CA LEU A 297 13.01 -1.76 0.50
C LEU A 297 13.90 -0.62 -0.02
N SER A 298 15.20 -0.88 -0.19
CA SER A 298 16.21 0.14 -0.49
C SER A 298 16.70 0.17 -1.95
N LYS A 299 16.38 -0.84 -2.76
CA LYS A 299 16.75 -0.90 -4.19
C LYS A 299 16.34 0.39 -4.93
N ALA A 300 17.32 1.05 -5.54
CA ALA A 300 17.08 2.06 -6.57
C ALA A 300 16.70 1.35 -7.87
N ASN A 301 15.61 1.78 -8.53
CA ASN A 301 15.25 1.30 -9.87
C ASN A 301 16.22 1.82 -10.93
#